data_AF-A0AAV5DGP8-F1
#
_entry.id   AF-A0AAV5DGP8-F1
#
_cell.length_a   1.000
_cell.length_b   1.000
_cell.length_c   1.000
_cell.angle_alpha   90.00
_cell.angle_beta   90.00
_cell.angle_gamma   90.00
#
_symmetry.space_group_name_H-M   'P 1'
#
loop_
_entity.id
_entity.type
_entity.pdbx_description
1 polymer ?
#
loop_
_entity_poly.entity_id
_entity_poly.type
_entity_poly.pdbx_seq_one_letter_code
_entity_poly.pdbx_strand_id
1 'polypeptide(L)'
;MYYTNMPLPHRKYFQTVVCNSPEFNRTVVNHDLHYSIWDASSKNEPLLLTMAVVENMTESGAAFGTRFPTDDPVLDHIDEEILRRSSGDPVTGGWCIGVGDDSPCSVIGDPDVIRPGPAATKLAKLLAQSLSSRNFYSQQCVWD
;
A
#
# COMPACT_ATOMS: atom_id res chain seq x y z
N MET A 1 -2.49 0.56 -29.03
CA MET A 1 -3.55 1.06 -29.95
C MET A 1 -4.97 0.80 -29.45
N TYR A 2 -5.31 -0.32 -28.78
CA TYR A 2 -6.70 -0.50 -28.26
C TYR A 2 -7.04 0.43 -27.07
N TYR A 3 -6.18 0.46 -26.04
CA TYR A 3 -6.43 1.24 -24.82
C TYR A 3 -6.20 2.76 -24.96
N THR A 4 -5.68 3.25 -26.09
CA THR A 4 -5.44 4.69 -26.29
C THR A 4 -6.74 5.49 -26.45
N ASN A 5 -7.85 4.85 -26.82
CA ASN A 5 -9.16 5.48 -27.00
C ASN A 5 -10.23 4.96 -26.02
N MET A 6 -9.82 4.34 -24.92
CA MET A 6 -10.72 3.79 -23.90
C MET A 6 -10.79 4.71 -22.68
N PRO A 7 -11.98 4.98 -22.10
CA PRO A 7 -12.07 5.65 -20.81
C PRO A 7 -11.34 4.86 -19.70
N LEU A 8 -10.59 5.58 -18.86
CA LEU A 8 -9.85 5.02 -17.71
C LEU A 8 -8.97 3.81 -18.08
N PRO A 9 -8.08 3.91 -19.08
CA PRO A 9 -7.34 2.76 -19.59
C PRO A 9 -6.40 2.17 -18.54
N HIS A 10 -5.92 2.99 -17.60
CA HIS A 10 -5.10 2.57 -16.46
C HIS A 10 -5.80 1.54 -15.54
N ARG A 11 -7.15 1.50 -15.52
CA ARG A 11 -7.91 0.53 -14.71
C ARG A 11 -7.99 -0.87 -15.33
N LYS A 12 -7.60 -1.03 -16.59
CA LYS A 12 -7.82 -2.28 -17.35
C LYS A 12 -6.60 -2.74 -18.15
N TYR A 13 -5.75 -1.82 -18.61
CA TYR A 13 -4.64 -2.13 -19.50
C TYR A 13 -3.68 -3.16 -18.90
N PHE A 14 -3.15 -2.87 -17.72
CA PHE A 14 -2.15 -3.73 -17.08
C PHE A 14 -2.73 -5.09 -16.71
N GLN A 15 -3.94 -5.11 -16.14
CA GLN A 15 -4.63 -6.34 -15.77
C GLN A 15 -4.84 -7.23 -17.00
N THR A 16 -5.32 -6.66 -18.11
CA THR A 16 -5.53 -7.42 -19.35
C THR A 16 -4.22 -7.94 -19.94
N VAL A 17 -3.17 -7.11 -20.02
CA VAL A 17 -1.88 -7.54 -20.57
C VAL A 17 -1.26 -8.65 -19.73
N VAL A 18 -1.20 -8.47 -18.41
CA VAL A 18 -0.57 -9.45 -17.50
C VAL A 18 -1.34 -10.77 -17.48
N CYS A 19 -2.68 -10.73 -17.46
CA CYS A 19 -3.50 -11.94 -17.49
C CYS A 19 -3.42 -12.73 -18.81
N ASN A 20 -3.09 -12.07 -19.94
CA ASN A 20 -3.01 -12.71 -21.25
C ASN A 20 -1.57 -12.97 -21.71
N SER A 21 -0.58 -12.69 -20.86
CA SER A 21 0.83 -13.00 -21.14
C SER A 21 1.18 -14.36 -20.52
N PRO A 22 1.58 -15.38 -21.30
CA PRO A 22 1.91 -16.71 -20.79
C PRO A 22 2.97 -16.72 -19.69
N GLU A 23 3.86 -15.73 -19.69
CA GLU A 23 4.93 -15.56 -18.70
C GLU A 23 4.40 -15.13 -17.33
N PHE A 24 3.24 -14.43 -17.29
CA PHE A 24 2.75 -13.78 -16.08
C PHE A 24 1.38 -14.26 -15.59
N ASN A 25 0.58 -14.90 -16.44
CA ASN A 25 -0.81 -15.27 -16.13
C ASN A 25 -0.98 -16.20 -14.90
N ARG A 26 0.10 -16.86 -14.47
CA ARG A 26 0.19 -17.73 -13.30
C ARG A 26 1.06 -17.18 -12.16
N THR A 27 1.59 -15.96 -12.32
CA THR A 27 2.43 -15.30 -11.31
C THR A 27 1.77 -14.07 -10.71
N VAL A 28 0.53 -13.74 -11.14
CA VAL A 28 -0.18 -12.55 -10.67
C VAL A 28 -0.63 -12.76 -9.24
N VAL A 29 -0.38 -11.77 -8.39
CA VAL A 29 -1.04 -11.65 -7.10
C VAL A 29 -2.19 -10.67 -7.26
N ASN A 30 -3.43 -11.12 -7.07
CA ASN A 30 -4.63 -10.30 -7.25
C ASN A 30 -4.87 -9.37 -6.04
N HIS A 31 -3.90 -8.51 -5.76
CA HIS A 31 -3.95 -7.54 -4.67
C HIS A 31 -3.02 -6.35 -5.00
N ASP A 32 -3.53 -5.12 -4.92
CA ASP A 32 -2.79 -3.89 -5.27
C ASP A 32 -2.10 -3.23 -4.07
N LEU A 33 -2.24 -3.82 -2.88
CA LEU A 33 -1.67 -3.36 -1.60
C LEU A 33 -2.26 -2.04 -1.10
N HIS A 34 -3.36 -1.57 -1.67
CA HIS A 34 -4.06 -0.37 -1.25
C HIS A 34 -5.22 -0.71 -0.32
N TYR A 35 -5.36 0.04 0.76
CA TYR A 35 -6.59 0.12 1.53
C TYR A 35 -7.55 1.08 0.83
N SER A 36 -8.77 0.62 0.58
CA SER A 36 -9.83 1.41 -0.03
C SER A 36 -11.17 0.90 0.45
N ILE A 37 -12.07 1.83 0.80
CA ILE A 37 -13.43 1.49 1.22
C ILE A 37 -14.37 1.82 0.07
N TRP A 38 -15.20 0.86 -0.30
CA TRP A 38 -16.24 1.02 -1.31
C TRP A 38 -17.60 0.87 -0.62
N ASP A 39 -18.48 1.86 -0.79
CA ASP A 39 -19.88 1.76 -0.36
C ASP A 39 -20.79 1.45 -1.57
N ALA A 40 -21.91 0.79 -1.32
CA ALA A 40 -22.91 0.46 -2.34
C ALA A 40 -23.46 1.73 -3.04
N SER A 41 -23.40 2.89 -2.37
CA SER A 41 -23.78 4.18 -2.95
C SER A 41 -22.70 4.79 -3.87
N SER A 42 -21.42 4.50 -3.63
CA SER A 42 -20.28 5.08 -4.34
C SER A 42 -19.91 4.26 -5.58
N LYS A 43 -20.67 4.44 -6.68
CA LYS A 43 -20.53 3.60 -7.89
C LYS A 43 -19.21 3.76 -8.66
N ASN A 44 -18.50 4.88 -8.50
CA ASN A 44 -17.38 5.24 -9.38
C ASN A 44 -16.03 5.40 -8.67
N GLU A 45 -16.04 5.74 -7.38
CA GLU A 45 -14.85 6.08 -6.61
C GLU A 45 -14.92 5.54 -5.18
N PRO A 46 -13.78 5.15 -4.57
CA PRO A 46 -13.69 4.83 -3.15
C PRO A 46 -14.10 6.00 -2.26
N LEU A 47 -14.57 5.69 -1.05
CA LEU A 47 -14.81 6.69 0.00
C LEU A 47 -13.52 7.37 0.44
N LEU A 48 -13.68 8.55 1.03
CA LEU A 48 -12.57 9.28 1.65
C LEU A 48 -12.11 8.56 2.93
N LEU A 49 -10.81 8.46 3.13
CA LEU A 49 -10.20 7.90 4.33
C LEU A 49 -10.02 9.01 5.37
N THR A 50 -10.89 9.03 6.38
CA THR A 50 -10.84 9.97 7.51
C THR A 50 -10.31 9.29 8.77
N MET A 51 -10.17 10.05 9.86
CA MET A 51 -9.82 9.53 11.19
C MET A 51 -10.64 8.32 11.63
N ALA A 52 -11.91 8.22 11.22
CA ALA A 52 -12.80 7.14 11.62
C ALA A 52 -12.38 5.74 11.12
N VAL A 53 -11.52 5.67 10.10
CA VAL A 53 -11.14 4.40 9.45
C VAL A 53 -9.65 4.10 9.54
N VAL A 54 -8.87 4.92 10.24
CA VAL A 54 -7.42 4.75 10.37
C VAL A 54 -7.08 3.43 11.04
N GLU A 55 -7.76 3.07 12.13
CA GLU A 55 -7.50 1.81 12.83
C GLU A 55 -7.65 0.63 11.88
N ASN A 56 -8.80 0.52 11.20
CA ASN A 56 -9.07 -0.51 10.19
C ASN A 56 -8.04 -0.50 9.06
N MET A 57 -7.63 0.69 8.59
CA MET A 57 -6.59 0.84 7.57
C MET A 57 -5.26 0.26 8.07
N THR A 58 -4.81 0.59 9.28
CA THR A 58 -3.56 0.08 9.85
C THR A 58 -3.60 -1.39 10.20
N GLU A 59 -4.77 -1.94 10.53
CA GLU A 59 -4.96 -3.36 10.80
C GLU A 59 -4.96 -4.20 9.53
N SER A 60 -5.40 -3.64 8.41
CA SER A 60 -5.44 -4.33 7.12
C SER A 60 -4.08 -4.87 6.67
N GLY A 61 -2.98 -4.21 7.06
CA GLY A 61 -1.64 -4.53 6.59
C GLY A 61 -1.36 -4.06 5.16
N ALA A 62 -2.27 -3.32 4.53
CA ALA A 62 -2.03 -2.65 3.26
C ALA A 62 -0.90 -1.63 3.40
N ALA A 63 -0.06 -1.53 2.37
CA ALA A 63 1.08 -0.62 2.36
C ALA A 63 0.67 0.82 2.04
N PHE A 64 -0.43 0.99 1.31
CA PHE A 64 -0.89 2.28 0.82
C PHE A 64 -2.35 2.52 1.21
N GLY A 65 -2.70 3.79 1.39
CA GLY A 65 -4.08 4.28 1.41
C GLY A 65 -4.26 5.30 0.30
N THR A 66 -5.48 5.46 -0.20
CA THR A 66 -5.81 6.50 -1.18
C THR A 66 -6.99 7.31 -0.71
N ARG A 67 -7.18 8.49 -1.30
CA ARG A 67 -8.36 9.34 -1.06
C ARG A 67 -8.46 9.89 0.37
N PHE A 68 -7.36 10.40 0.89
CA PHE A 68 -7.41 11.27 2.07
C PHE A 68 -8.05 12.62 1.71
N PRO A 69 -8.98 13.15 2.51
CA PRO A 69 -9.52 14.48 2.29
C PRO A 69 -8.42 15.55 2.43
N THR A 70 -8.55 16.62 1.64
CA THR A 70 -7.70 17.80 1.79
C THR A 70 -7.91 18.43 3.16
N ASP A 71 -6.82 18.85 3.81
CA ASP A 71 -6.80 19.51 5.13
C ASP A 71 -7.43 18.69 6.28
N ASP A 72 -7.55 17.36 6.12
CA ASP A 72 -8.01 16.47 7.18
C ASP A 72 -6.82 16.04 8.08
N PRO A 73 -6.98 16.03 9.41
CA PRO A 73 -5.90 15.68 10.36
C PRO A 73 -5.46 14.21 10.27
N VAL A 74 -6.13 13.37 9.45
CA VAL A 74 -5.75 11.97 9.23
C VAL A 74 -4.29 11.81 8.80
N LEU A 75 -3.77 12.70 7.96
CA LEU A 75 -2.37 12.61 7.51
C LEU A 75 -1.39 12.98 8.62
N ASP A 76 -1.71 14.00 9.41
CA ASP A 76 -0.90 14.39 10.58
C ASP A 76 -0.87 13.24 11.61
N HIS A 77 -2.01 12.60 11.82
CA HIS A 77 -2.10 11.44 12.71
C HIS A 77 -1.31 10.23 12.19
N ILE A 78 -1.31 9.98 10.87
CA ILE A 78 -0.45 8.94 10.27
C ILE A 78 1.03 9.27 10.47
N ASP A 79 1.42 10.53 10.28
CA ASP A 79 2.79 10.98 10.46
C ASP A 79 3.27 10.79 11.90
N GLU A 80 2.46 11.20 12.87
CA GLU A 80 2.80 11.13 14.29
C GLU A 80 2.75 9.70 14.84
N GLU A 81 1.67 8.96 14.64
CA GLU A 81 1.43 7.68 15.33
C GLU A 81 2.02 6.48 14.59
N ILE A 82 2.04 6.52 13.26
CA ILE A 82 2.47 5.38 12.44
C ILE A 82 3.91 5.58 11.98
N LEU A 83 4.21 6.73 11.37
CA LEU A 83 5.54 7.03 10.82
C LEU A 83 6.50 7.61 11.86
N ARG A 84 5.98 8.02 13.02
CA ARG A 84 6.75 8.59 14.15
C ARG A 84 7.65 9.72 13.73
N ARG A 85 7.11 10.64 12.91
CA ARG A 85 7.81 11.83 12.45
C ARG A 85 7.06 13.08 12.84
N SER A 86 7.81 14.15 13.07
CA SER A 86 7.26 15.48 13.26
C SER A 86 7.12 16.21 11.92
N SER A 87 6.34 17.30 11.92
CA SER A 87 6.18 18.14 10.73
C SER A 87 7.53 18.67 10.26
N GLY A 88 7.81 18.51 8.96
CA GLY A 88 9.07 18.91 8.34
C GLY A 88 10.21 17.88 8.47
N ASP A 89 10.08 16.88 9.33
CA ASP A 89 11.09 15.84 9.48
C ASP A 89 10.87 14.67 8.50
N PRO A 90 11.96 14.05 8.01
CA PRO A 90 11.86 12.81 7.24
C PRO A 90 11.37 11.66 8.14
N VAL A 91 10.72 10.67 7.52
CA VAL A 91 10.39 9.41 8.20
C VAL A 91 11.68 8.75 8.70
N THR A 92 11.73 8.37 9.97
CA THR A 92 12.88 7.65 10.50
C THR A 92 12.92 6.23 9.94
N GLY A 93 14.05 5.81 9.37
CA GLY A 93 14.22 4.50 8.77
C GLY A 93 15.46 3.76 9.26
N GLY A 94 15.77 2.61 8.64
CA GLY A 94 16.97 1.84 8.94
C GLY A 94 18.28 2.58 8.63
N TRP A 95 18.19 3.62 7.80
CA TRP A 95 19.27 4.54 7.44
C TRP A 95 19.53 5.63 8.49
N CYS A 96 18.71 5.77 9.52
CA CYS A 96 18.93 6.75 10.59
C CYS A 96 19.81 6.11 11.68
N ILE A 97 21.07 6.51 11.74
CA ILE A 97 22.11 5.91 12.61
C ILE A 97 22.68 6.88 13.65
N GLY A 98 22.06 8.05 13.83
CA GLY A 98 22.40 8.98 14.90
C GLY A 98 22.22 8.33 16.28
N VAL A 99 23.07 8.70 17.23
CA VAL A 99 23.07 8.16 18.61
C VAL A 99 23.07 9.33 19.59
N GLY A 100 22.24 9.27 20.63
CA GLY A 100 22.16 10.29 21.70
C GLY A 100 20.80 10.97 21.78
N ASP A 101 20.76 12.15 22.40
CA ASP A 101 19.55 12.99 22.51
C ASP A 101 19.24 13.78 21.22
N ASP A 102 20.14 13.71 20.23
CA ASP A 102 19.94 14.28 18.89
C ASP A 102 18.98 13.42 18.06
N SER A 103 18.30 14.02 17.08
CA SER A 103 17.38 13.31 16.17
C SER A 103 18.04 12.04 15.59
N PRO A 104 17.35 10.88 15.55
CA PRO A 104 17.90 9.63 15.04
C PRO A 104 18.48 9.74 13.61
N CYS A 105 17.96 10.68 12.82
CA CYS A 105 18.37 10.90 11.43
C CYS A 105 19.39 12.04 11.26
N SER A 106 19.99 12.55 12.35
CA SER A 106 21.10 13.52 12.30
C SER A 106 22.33 12.98 11.56
N VAL A 107 22.54 11.67 11.61
CA VAL A 107 23.52 10.95 10.81
C VAL A 107 22.80 9.97 9.90
N ILE A 108 22.96 10.18 8.59
CA ILE A 108 22.40 9.32 7.55
C ILE A 108 23.42 8.22 7.22
N GLY A 109 23.02 6.98 7.42
CA GLY A 109 23.75 5.79 7.03
C GLY A 109 23.34 5.30 5.64
N ASP A 110 23.46 3.99 5.43
CA ASP A 110 23.12 3.35 4.17
C ASP A 110 21.59 3.29 3.96
N PRO A 111 21.05 3.91 2.88
CA PRO A 111 19.62 3.87 2.56
C PRO A 111 19.09 2.46 2.24
N ASP A 112 19.96 1.52 1.87
CA ASP A 112 19.57 0.15 1.51
C ASP A 112 19.35 -0.74 2.75
N VAL A 113 19.69 -0.25 3.96
CA VAL A 113 19.45 -0.97 5.21
C VAL A 113 17.99 -0.84 5.62
N ILE A 114 17.26 -1.95 5.50
CA ILE A 114 15.86 -2.06 5.92
C ILE A 114 15.78 -2.61 7.35
N ARG A 115 15.07 -1.89 8.24
CA ARG A 115 14.72 -2.36 9.58
C ARG A 115 13.19 -2.52 9.71
N PRO A 116 12.65 -3.75 9.62
CA PRO A 116 11.21 -3.97 9.71
C PRO A 116 10.65 -3.55 11.08
N GLY A 117 9.65 -2.67 11.07
CA GLY A 117 8.86 -2.33 12.26
C GLY A 117 7.56 -3.14 12.38
N PRO A 118 6.71 -2.87 13.38
CA PRO A 118 5.43 -3.56 13.55
C PRO A 118 4.51 -3.52 12.31
N ALA A 119 4.49 -2.39 11.59
CA ALA A 119 3.73 -2.26 10.34
C ALA A 119 4.24 -3.19 9.23
N ALA A 120 5.57 -3.39 9.14
CA ALA A 120 6.16 -4.33 8.19
C ALA A 120 5.75 -5.78 8.48
N THR A 121 5.58 -6.15 9.76
CA THR A 121 5.05 -7.46 10.15
C THR A 121 3.60 -7.65 9.68
N LYS A 122 2.76 -6.60 9.76
CA LYS A 122 1.39 -6.65 9.24
C LYS A 122 1.36 -6.84 7.73
N LEU A 123 2.20 -6.09 6.99
CA LEU A 123 2.36 -6.24 5.54
C LEU A 123 2.84 -7.65 5.17
N ALA A 124 3.85 -8.18 5.87
CA ALA A 124 4.34 -9.53 5.65
C ALA A 124 3.23 -10.58 5.85
N LYS A 125 2.38 -10.40 6.85
CA LYS A 125 1.21 -11.27 7.07
C LYS A 125 0.20 -11.19 5.92
N LEU A 126 -0.12 -9.99 5.44
CA LEU A 126 -1.01 -9.80 4.28
C LEU A 126 -0.43 -10.49 3.04
N LEU A 127 0.86 -10.28 2.73
CA LEU A 127 1.53 -10.93 1.61
C LEU A 127 1.54 -12.46 1.75
N ALA A 128 1.84 -12.99 2.93
CA ALA A 128 1.81 -14.43 3.18
C ALA A 128 0.41 -15.04 2.98
N GLN A 129 -0.64 -14.31 3.36
CA GLN A 129 -2.02 -14.73 3.12
C GLN A 129 -2.37 -14.73 1.63
N SER A 130 -2.01 -13.67 0.90
CA SER A 130 -2.23 -13.57 -0.55
C SER A 130 -1.47 -14.65 -1.34
N LEU A 131 -0.26 -15.00 -0.89
CA LEU A 131 0.60 -16.00 -1.51
C LEU A 131 0.32 -17.43 -1.03
N SER A 132 -0.60 -17.64 -0.10
CA SER A 132 -1.01 -18.99 0.31
C SER A 132 -1.58 -19.75 -0.89
N SER A 133 -1.23 -21.03 -1.05
CA SER A 133 -1.60 -21.81 -2.25
C SER A 133 -3.09 -21.71 -2.60
N ARG A 134 -3.96 -21.76 -1.59
CA ARG A 134 -5.41 -21.65 -1.78
C ARG A 134 -5.81 -20.30 -2.39
N ASN A 135 -5.30 -19.19 -1.87
CA ASN A 135 -5.67 -17.86 -2.35
C ASN A 135 -5.00 -17.57 -3.69
N PHE A 136 -3.71 -17.87 -3.79
CA PHE A 136 -2.93 -17.62 -4.99
C PHE A 136 -3.51 -18.35 -6.20
N TYR A 137 -3.68 -19.68 -6.14
CA TYR A 137 -4.16 -20.45 -7.29
C TYR A 137 -5.64 -20.22 -7.63
N SER A 138 -6.48 -19.83 -6.67
CA SER A 138 -7.90 -19.54 -6.93
C SER A 138 -8.15 -18.16 -7.58
N GLN A 139 -7.13 -17.30 -7.63
CA GLN A 139 -7.22 -15.94 -8.16
C GLN A 139 -6.32 -15.71 -9.37
N GLN A 140 -5.89 -16.78 -10.05
CA GLN A 140 -5.09 -16.67 -11.27
C GLN A 140 -5.95 -16.38 -12.50
N CYS A 141 -5.35 -15.76 -13.51
CA CYS A 141 -6.00 -15.44 -14.78
C CYS A 141 -6.04 -16.66 -15.73
N VAL A 142 -6.41 -17.84 -15.23
CA VAL A 142 -6.50 -19.06 -16.05
C VAL A 142 -7.90 -19.18 -16.63
N TRP A 143 -7.96 -19.43 -17.93
CA TRP A 143 -9.18 -19.59 -18.70
C TRP A 143 -9.25 -21.09 -19.04
N ASP A 144 -10.38 -21.73 -18.76
CA ASP A 144 -10.63 -23.13 -19.15
C ASP A 144 -10.77 -23.27 -20.68
#